data_AF-A0A9D1GS44-F1
#
_entry.id   AF-A0A9D1GS44-F1
#
_cell.length_a   1.000
_cell.length_b   1.000
_cell.length_c   1.000
_cell.angle_alpha   90.00
_cell.angle_beta   90.00
_cell.angle_gamma   90.00
#
_symmetry.space_group_name_H-M   'P 1'
#
loop_
_entity.id
_entity.type
_entity.pdbx_description
1 polymer ?
#
loop_
_entity_poly.entity_id
_entity_poly.type
_entity_poly.pdbx_seq_one_letter_code
_entity_poly.pdbx_strand_id
1 'polypeptide(L)'
;MKSKLKKLCQIINAAVFFGFIAAFAVTSVLLPKEEYSELENRYLSELPELDASGWFNGDIASGLASYADDHFPMRSNWISLHTSLEILEGKKRVNGVYIGDGRMMELAEPADLDRLDRSLEDIQYLCEIADAPVFVMIAPTAAQVYSDDIPDYENVLNQSELIDYVYERIDGEAVTVDVLPALEEAKDDYIYYRTDHHWTPQGAYVAYTEIAKMMGVVPAGLERFDIMHASHAFYGTLHSKTLYDGTEPDVVDFYISNDRSITLTAGEYVGSPYRTEYLQSKDKYLCYLGPNMPIVSLSSNAFGMKLLVIKDSYANCMLPFLSEHFSSVDAIDLRYMTDPDDYIELDEYDVVLILYNADNFSADTNLDKLMLIDND
;
A
#
# COMPACT_ATOMS: atom_id res chain seq x y z
N MET A 1 -59.09 -27.30 -6.81
CA MET A 1 -57.85 -27.50 -6.02
C MET A 1 -56.66 -26.71 -6.55
N LYS A 2 -56.23 -26.89 -7.82
CA LYS A 2 -55.07 -26.19 -8.40
C LYS A 2 -55.13 -24.63 -8.33
N SER A 3 -56.30 -24.03 -8.51
CA SER A 3 -56.49 -22.56 -8.43
C SER A 3 -56.32 -21.98 -7.02
N LYS A 4 -56.82 -22.68 -5.99
CA LYS A 4 -56.63 -22.28 -4.58
C LYS A 4 -55.16 -22.42 -4.15
N LEU A 5 -54.51 -23.49 -4.59
CA LEU A 5 -53.08 -23.73 -4.34
C LEU A 5 -52.21 -22.65 -5.00
N LYS A 6 -52.49 -22.28 -6.26
CA LYS A 6 -51.79 -21.20 -6.97
C LYS A 6 -51.93 -19.85 -6.26
N LYS A 7 -53.14 -19.48 -5.81
CA LYS A 7 -53.37 -18.27 -5.02
C LYS A 7 -52.63 -18.27 -3.69
N LEU A 8 -52.60 -19.42 -3.01
CA LEU A 8 -51.86 -19.57 -1.76
C LEU A 8 -50.34 -19.37 -1.98
N CYS A 9 -49.76 -19.98 -3.01
CA CYS A 9 -48.35 -19.77 -3.38
C CYS A 9 -48.05 -18.31 -3.72
N GLN A 10 -48.95 -17.61 -4.42
CA GLN A 10 -48.78 -16.17 -4.71
C GLN A 10 -48.79 -15.31 -3.45
N ILE A 11 -49.70 -15.59 -2.51
CA ILE A 11 -49.75 -14.88 -1.23
C ILE A 11 -48.48 -15.14 -0.41
N ILE A 12 -48.03 -16.39 -0.35
CA ILE A 12 -46.79 -16.76 0.34
C ILE A 12 -45.60 -16.02 -0.28
N ASN A 13 -45.45 -16.05 -1.61
CA ASN A 13 -44.35 -15.35 -2.28
C ASN A 13 -44.38 -13.84 -2.03
N ALA A 14 -45.56 -13.21 -2.10
CA ALA A 14 -45.70 -11.78 -1.80
C ALA A 14 -45.37 -11.48 -0.33
N ALA A 15 -45.85 -12.30 0.61
CA ALA A 15 -45.58 -12.13 2.03
C ALA A 15 -44.07 -12.28 2.35
N VAL A 16 -43.40 -13.24 1.73
CA VAL A 16 -41.94 -13.43 1.88
C VAL A 16 -41.18 -12.24 1.29
N PHE A 17 -41.54 -11.79 0.08
CA PHE A 17 -40.86 -10.67 -0.57
C PHE A 17 -41.02 -9.35 0.18
N PHE A 18 -42.26 -8.96 0.52
CA PHE A 18 -42.50 -7.73 1.27
C PHE A 18 -42.03 -7.84 2.72
N GLY A 19 -42.12 -9.03 3.33
CA GLY A 19 -41.56 -9.30 4.65
C GLY A 19 -40.05 -9.12 4.68
N PHE A 20 -39.35 -9.59 3.64
CA PHE A 20 -37.90 -9.38 3.48
C PHE A 20 -37.56 -7.90 3.37
N ILE A 21 -38.21 -7.15 2.47
CA ILE A 21 -37.97 -5.70 2.31
C ILE A 21 -38.25 -4.96 3.62
N ALA A 22 -39.38 -5.25 4.27
CA ALA A 22 -39.74 -4.60 5.54
C ALA A 22 -38.73 -4.93 6.65
N ALA A 23 -38.27 -6.18 6.74
CA ALA A 23 -37.26 -6.59 7.71
C ALA A 23 -35.96 -5.80 7.50
N PHE A 24 -35.44 -5.75 6.27
CA PHE A 24 -34.22 -4.99 5.96
C PHE A 24 -34.39 -3.49 6.22
N ALA A 25 -35.49 -2.88 5.78
CA ALA A 25 -35.77 -1.47 6.03
C ALA A 25 -35.83 -1.15 7.53
N VAL A 26 -36.49 -1.99 8.34
CA VAL A 26 -36.53 -1.83 9.79
C VAL A 26 -35.12 -1.96 10.39
N THR A 27 -34.35 -2.96 10.00
CA THR A 27 -32.98 -3.14 10.50
C THR A 27 -32.04 -2.01 10.05
N SER A 28 -32.20 -1.48 8.83
CA SER A 28 -31.43 -0.32 8.34
C SER A 28 -31.67 0.92 9.20
N VAL A 29 -32.84 1.07 9.81
CA VAL A 29 -33.12 2.21 10.71
C VAL A 29 -32.67 1.92 12.15
N LEU A 30 -32.83 0.69 12.62
CA LEU A 30 -32.64 0.35 14.04
C LEU A 30 -31.20 -0.05 14.41
N LEU A 31 -30.42 -0.59 13.46
CA LEU A 31 -29.05 -1.01 13.77
C LEU A 31 -28.15 0.21 14.00
N PRO A 32 -27.20 0.12 14.96
CA PRO A 32 -26.17 1.14 15.13
C PRO A 32 -25.48 1.46 13.81
N LYS A 33 -25.11 2.73 13.65
CA LYS A 33 -24.44 3.25 12.46
C LYS A 33 -22.97 3.41 12.78
N GLU A 34 -22.14 2.75 12.01
CA GLU A 34 -20.68 2.85 12.14
C GLU A 34 -20.21 4.06 11.32
N GLU A 35 -19.28 4.83 11.84
CA GLU A 35 -18.70 5.96 11.09
C GLU A 35 -17.61 5.49 10.12
N TYR A 36 -16.97 4.35 10.42
CA TYR A 36 -15.85 3.82 9.67
C TYR A 36 -15.98 2.30 9.51
N SER A 37 -15.77 1.81 8.29
CA SER A 37 -15.74 0.38 7.99
C SER A 37 -14.30 -0.10 8.01
N GLU A 38 -13.94 -0.89 9.04
CA GLU A 38 -12.62 -1.52 9.11
C GLU A 38 -12.39 -2.47 7.92
N LEU A 39 -13.41 -3.21 7.51
CA LEU A 39 -13.29 -4.16 6.40
C LEU A 39 -13.01 -3.47 5.07
N GLU A 40 -13.72 -2.39 4.76
CA GLU A 40 -13.56 -1.61 3.52
C GLU A 40 -12.45 -0.55 3.63
N ASN A 41 -11.88 -0.34 4.82
CA ASN A 41 -10.86 0.68 5.11
C ASN A 41 -11.27 2.09 4.65
N ARG A 42 -12.50 2.52 4.98
CA ARG A 42 -13.01 3.85 4.62
C ARG A 42 -14.07 4.38 5.58
N TYR A 43 -14.22 5.70 5.62
CA TYR A 43 -15.36 6.34 6.26
C TYR A 43 -16.67 6.05 5.50
N LEU A 44 -17.73 5.85 6.26
CA LEU A 44 -19.07 5.66 5.75
C LEU A 44 -19.79 7.00 5.65
N SER A 45 -20.69 7.09 4.67
CA SER A 45 -21.45 8.32 4.40
C SER A 45 -22.22 8.77 5.63
N GLU A 46 -22.13 10.06 5.94
CA GLU A 46 -22.93 10.70 6.99
C GLU A 46 -24.36 10.96 6.51
N LEU A 47 -25.28 11.17 7.47
CA LEU A 47 -26.64 11.54 7.13
C LEU A 47 -26.62 12.97 6.54
N PRO A 48 -27.08 13.17 5.29
CA PRO A 48 -27.01 14.48 4.66
C PRO A 48 -27.85 15.51 5.43
N GLU A 49 -27.33 16.73 5.55
CA GLU A 49 -28.10 17.84 6.10
C GLU A 49 -29.30 18.17 5.20
N LEU A 50 -30.47 18.29 5.82
CA LEU A 50 -31.70 18.60 5.09
C LEU A 50 -31.82 20.12 4.90
N ASP A 51 -31.34 20.62 3.77
CA ASP A 51 -31.50 22.01 3.36
C ASP A 51 -32.58 22.17 2.25
N ALA A 52 -33.19 23.35 2.14
CA ALA A 52 -34.25 23.58 1.15
C ALA A 52 -33.70 23.73 -0.29
N SER A 53 -32.40 24.04 -0.42
CA SER A 53 -31.68 24.23 -1.69
C SER A 53 -31.34 22.89 -2.37
N GLY A 54 -30.89 21.90 -1.61
CA GLY A 54 -30.44 20.58 -2.08
C GLY A 54 -31.57 19.65 -2.53
N TRP A 55 -32.82 20.01 -2.25
CA TRP A 55 -33.98 19.24 -2.71
C TRP A 55 -34.20 19.34 -4.23
N PHE A 56 -33.82 20.47 -4.84
CA PHE A 56 -34.06 20.74 -6.26
C PHE A 56 -32.88 20.40 -7.16
N ASN A 57 -31.67 20.21 -6.61
CA ASN A 57 -30.46 19.89 -7.38
C ASN A 57 -30.09 18.39 -7.35
N GLY A 58 -30.72 17.59 -6.47
CA GLY A 58 -30.52 16.15 -6.38
C GLY A 58 -29.47 15.71 -5.35
N ASP A 59 -28.80 16.64 -4.68
CA ASP A 59 -27.72 16.35 -3.71
C ASP A 59 -28.26 15.64 -2.46
N ILE A 60 -29.46 16.01 -2.00
CA ILE A 60 -30.10 15.29 -0.88
C ILE A 60 -30.44 13.86 -1.28
N ALA A 61 -30.89 13.63 -2.51
CA ALA A 61 -31.26 12.31 -2.98
C ALA A 61 -30.05 11.39 -3.14
N SER A 62 -28.95 11.91 -3.71
CA SER A 62 -27.69 11.17 -3.81
C SER A 62 -27.08 10.91 -2.43
N GLY A 63 -27.04 11.90 -1.54
CA GLY A 63 -26.55 11.74 -0.18
C GLY A 63 -27.34 10.70 0.63
N LEU A 64 -28.68 10.71 0.51
CA LEU A 64 -29.52 9.70 1.16
C LEU A 64 -29.32 8.31 0.56
N ALA A 65 -29.05 8.20 -0.75
CA ALA A 65 -28.74 6.93 -1.39
C ALA A 65 -27.39 6.38 -0.88
N SER A 66 -26.33 7.20 -0.89
CA SER A 66 -25.01 6.81 -0.36
C SER A 66 -25.09 6.41 1.12
N TYR A 67 -25.83 7.17 1.93
CA TYR A 67 -26.10 6.82 3.33
C TYR A 67 -26.83 5.48 3.45
N ALA A 68 -27.92 5.28 2.70
CA ALA A 68 -28.69 4.04 2.76
C ALA A 68 -27.85 2.83 2.32
N ASP A 69 -27.01 3.00 1.31
CA ASP A 69 -26.12 1.96 0.80
C ASP A 69 -25.04 1.60 1.83
N ASP A 70 -24.35 2.59 2.39
CA ASP A 70 -23.27 2.39 3.37
C ASP A 70 -23.77 1.75 4.67
N HIS A 71 -24.98 2.12 5.09
CA HIS A 71 -25.59 1.66 6.33
C HIS A 71 -26.55 0.49 6.13
N PHE A 72 -26.48 -0.19 4.99
CA PHE A 72 -27.30 -1.36 4.69
C PHE A 72 -26.88 -2.56 5.57
N PRO A 73 -27.84 -3.28 6.18
CA PRO A 73 -27.54 -4.42 7.05
C PRO A 73 -26.69 -5.48 6.35
N MET A 74 -25.57 -5.83 6.97
CA MET A 74 -24.62 -6.83 6.45
C MET A 74 -24.04 -6.46 5.07
N ARG A 75 -23.89 -5.15 4.77
CA ARG A 75 -23.34 -4.65 3.49
C ARG A 75 -22.13 -5.42 3.01
N SER A 76 -21.11 -5.58 3.85
CA SER A 76 -19.86 -6.24 3.45
C SER A 76 -20.06 -7.71 3.03
N ASN A 77 -21.04 -8.43 3.62
CA ASN A 77 -21.40 -9.77 3.17
C ASN A 77 -22.06 -9.76 1.78
N TRP A 78 -22.87 -8.74 1.48
CA TRP A 78 -23.46 -8.57 0.15
C TRP A 78 -22.41 -8.24 -0.90
N ILE A 79 -21.45 -7.37 -0.57
CA ILE A 79 -20.33 -7.05 -1.46
C ILE A 79 -19.48 -8.30 -1.71
N SER A 80 -19.05 -9.01 -0.65
CA SER A 80 -18.27 -10.26 -0.80
C SER A 80 -18.99 -11.31 -1.64
N LEU A 81 -20.31 -11.49 -1.42
CA LEU A 81 -21.13 -12.39 -2.25
C LEU A 81 -21.21 -11.93 -3.71
N HIS A 82 -21.43 -10.63 -3.93
CA HIS A 82 -21.48 -10.05 -5.27
C HIS A 82 -20.15 -10.25 -6.01
N THR A 83 -19.04 -9.86 -5.38
CA THR A 83 -17.69 -10.05 -5.92
C THR A 83 -17.42 -11.53 -6.21
N SER A 84 -17.79 -12.44 -5.30
CA SER A 84 -17.62 -13.89 -5.52
C SER A 84 -18.40 -14.41 -6.73
N LEU A 85 -19.62 -13.90 -6.96
CA LEU A 85 -20.41 -14.25 -8.14
C LEU A 85 -19.79 -13.67 -9.43
N GLU A 86 -19.29 -12.44 -9.38
CA GLU A 86 -18.58 -11.83 -10.51
C GLU A 86 -17.34 -12.64 -10.91
N ILE A 87 -16.53 -13.04 -9.93
CA ILE A 87 -15.37 -13.90 -10.16
C ILE A 87 -15.78 -15.28 -10.73
N LEU A 88 -16.87 -15.86 -10.22
CA LEU A 88 -17.41 -17.13 -10.72
C LEU A 88 -17.92 -17.02 -12.18
N GLU A 89 -18.47 -15.87 -12.56
CA GLU A 89 -18.87 -15.56 -13.94
C GLU A 89 -17.67 -15.32 -14.88
N GLY A 90 -16.45 -15.30 -14.34
CA GLY A 90 -15.21 -15.14 -15.08
C GLY A 90 -14.69 -13.71 -15.14
N LYS A 91 -15.31 -12.76 -14.43
CA LYS A 91 -14.68 -11.45 -14.22
C LYS A 91 -13.43 -11.64 -13.38
N LYS A 92 -12.39 -10.87 -13.69
CA LYS A 92 -11.10 -10.93 -12.98
C LYS A 92 -10.71 -9.60 -12.38
N ARG A 93 -11.38 -8.50 -12.74
CA ARG A 93 -11.09 -7.15 -12.27
C ARG A 93 -12.26 -6.59 -11.47
N VAL A 94 -11.97 -6.15 -10.25
CA VAL A 94 -12.94 -5.59 -9.29
C VAL A 94 -12.30 -4.35 -8.69
N ASN A 95 -12.92 -3.18 -8.86
CA ASN A 95 -12.43 -1.90 -8.33
C ASN A 95 -10.92 -1.62 -8.62
N GLY A 96 -10.49 -1.87 -9.85
CA GLY A 96 -9.08 -1.67 -10.26
C GLY A 96 -8.12 -2.80 -9.86
N VAL A 97 -8.57 -3.76 -9.05
CA VAL A 97 -7.77 -4.90 -8.60
C VAL A 97 -8.04 -6.11 -9.47
N TYR A 98 -6.99 -6.67 -10.07
CA TYR A 98 -7.00 -7.95 -10.76
C TYR A 98 -6.84 -9.11 -9.77
N ILE A 99 -7.69 -10.14 -9.89
CA ILE A 99 -7.71 -11.33 -9.05
C ILE A 99 -7.41 -12.55 -9.91
N GLY A 100 -6.18 -13.04 -9.86
CA GLY A 100 -5.70 -14.17 -10.66
C GLY A 100 -4.62 -14.95 -9.94
N ASP A 101 -4.44 -16.22 -10.32
CA ASP A 101 -3.42 -17.12 -9.77
C ASP A 101 -3.27 -17.08 -8.23
N GLY A 102 -4.39 -17.01 -7.51
CA GLY A 102 -4.38 -16.98 -6.05
C GLY A 102 -3.84 -15.69 -5.42
N ARG A 103 -3.76 -14.59 -6.16
CA ARG A 103 -3.33 -13.27 -5.68
C ARG A 103 -4.18 -12.13 -6.24
N MET A 104 -4.04 -10.97 -5.61
CA MET A 104 -4.64 -9.70 -5.98
C MET A 104 -3.52 -8.75 -6.42
N MET A 105 -3.73 -8.05 -7.52
CA MET A 105 -2.77 -7.10 -8.07
C MET A 105 -3.52 -5.82 -8.46
N GLU A 106 -3.11 -4.68 -7.93
CA GLU A 106 -3.65 -3.41 -8.38
C GLU A 106 -3.10 -3.08 -9.77
N LEU A 107 -3.99 -2.75 -10.70
CA LEU A 107 -3.60 -2.38 -12.06
C LEU A 107 -3.55 -0.86 -12.15
N ALA A 108 -2.35 -0.31 -12.25
CA ALA A 108 -2.16 1.12 -12.40
C ALA A 108 -2.60 1.62 -13.78
N GLU A 109 -3.14 2.84 -13.79
CA GLU A 109 -3.40 3.59 -15.01
C GLU A 109 -2.06 4.06 -15.63
N PRO A 110 -2.03 4.37 -16.94
CA PRO A 110 -0.84 4.90 -17.59
C PRO A 110 -0.30 6.17 -16.90
N ALA A 111 1.03 6.28 -16.82
CA ALA A 111 1.68 7.43 -16.20
C ALA A 111 1.47 8.72 -16.99
N ASP A 112 1.34 9.83 -16.25
CA ASP A 112 1.39 11.19 -16.79
C ASP A 112 2.86 11.58 -16.99
N LEU A 113 3.31 11.61 -18.25
CA LEU A 113 4.70 11.92 -18.58
C LEU A 113 5.12 13.33 -18.18
N ASP A 114 4.23 14.32 -18.24
CA ASP A 114 4.55 15.70 -17.83
C ASP A 114 4.72 15.81 -16.31
N ARG A 115 4.04 14.94 -15.54
CA ARG A 115 4.29 14.82 -14.10
C ARG A 115 5.59 14.08 -13.83
N LEU A 116 5.82 12.97 -14.53
CA LEU A 116 7.03 12.16 -14.37
C LEU A 116 8.30 12.99 -14.64
N ASP A 117 8.31 13.79 -15.71
CA ASP A 117 9.43 14.66 -16.04
C ASP A 117 9.69 15.71 -14.95
N ARG A 118 8.65 16.27 -14.33
CA ARG A 118 8.81 17.19 -13.18
C ARG A 118 9.40 16.49 -11.96
N SER A 119 8.91 15.30 -11.63
CA SER A 119 9.49 14.50 -10.54
C SER A 119 10.96 14.16 -10.77
N LEU A 120 11.38 14.02 -12.03
CA LEU A 120 12.78 13.84 -12.37
C LEU A 120 13.56 15.13 -12.15
N GLU A 121 13.07 16.29 -12.60
CA GLU A 121 13.70 17.59 -12.32
C GLU A 121 13.90 17.81 -10.80
N ASP A 122 12.92 17.44 -9.97
CA ASP A 122 13.01 17.54 -8.51
C ASP A 122 14.10 16.63 -7.92
N ILE A 123 14.27 15.42 -8.47
CA ILE A 123 15.34 14.49 -8.07
C ILE A 123 16.71 15.00 -8.52
N GLN A 124 16.80 15.53 -9.74
CA GLN A 124 18.03 16.09 -10.29
C GLN A 124 18.50 17.27 -9.42
N TYR A 125 17.58 18.14 -9.01
CA TYR A 125 17.87 19.20 -8.04
C TYR A 125 18.45 18.64 -6.74
N LEU A 126 17.84 17.61 -6.15
CA LEU A 126 18.38 16.95 -4.95
C LEU A 126 19.81 16.43 -5.18
N CYS A 127 20.08 15.84 -6.34
CA CYS A 127 21.42 15.36 -6.70
C CYS A 127 22.44 16.50 -6.86
N GLU A 128 22.01 17.67 -7.33
CA GLU A 128 22.87 18.85 -7.44
C GLU A 128 23.25 19.44 -6.07
N ILE A 129 22.32 19.43 -5.11
CA ILE A 129 22.55 20.01 -3.78
C ILE A 129 23.15 19.02 -2.79
N ALA A 130 22.96 17.71 -2.95
CA ALA A 130 23.49 16.72 -2.00
C ALA A 130 25.01 16.51 -2.19
N ASP A 131 25.78 16.65 -1.10
CA ASP A 131 27.21 16.29 -1.08
C ASP A 131 27.42 14.75 -1.04
N ALA A 132 26.40 14.01 -0.62
CA ALA A 132 26.40 12.56 -0.51
C ALA A 132 25.94 11.89 -1.82
N PRO A 133 26.41 10.65 -2.12
CA PRO A 133 25.88 9.88 -3.23
C PRO A 133 24.38 9.60 -3.07
N VAL A 134 23.61 9.95 -4.11
CA VAL A 134 22.17 9.69 -4.20
C VAL A 134 21.94 8.38 -4.95
N PHE A 135 21.18 7.48 -4.34
CA PHE A 135 20.69 6.25 -4.94
C PHE A 135 19.20 6.37 -5.23
N VAL A 136 18.75 5.86 -6.38
CA VAL A 136 17.34 5.83 -6.75
C VAL A 136 16.91 4.40 -7.03
N MET A 137 15.91 3.92 -6.28
CA MET A 137 15.26 2.64 -6.47
C MET A 137 13.77 2.86 -6.73
N ILE A 138 13.34 2.56 -7.95
CA ILE A 138 11.92 2.43 -8.27
C ILE A 138 11.56 0.94 -8.24
N ALA A 139 10.86 0.53 -7.19
CA ALA A 139 10.48 -0.86 -6.98
C ALA A 139 9.27 -1.23 -7.85
N PRO A 140 9.33 -2.30 -8.67
CA PRO A 140 8.16 -2.80 -9.38
C PRO A 140 7.12 -3.31 -8.39
N THR A 141 5.84 -3.23 -8.75
CA THR A 141 4.76 -3.84 -7.97
C THR A 141 4.50 -5.28 -8.42
N ALA A 142 3.65 -6.00 -7.68
CA ALA A 142 3.25 -7.36 -8.05
C ALA A 142 2.68 -7.43 -9.49
N ALA A 143 2.01 -6.38 -9.97
CA ALA A 143 1.44 -6.35 -11.32
C ALA A 143 2.52 -6.45 -12.42
N GLN A 144 3.73 -5.92 -12.19
CA GLN A 144 4.84 -6.03 -13.14
C GLN A 144 5.52 -7.40 -13.04
N VAL A 145 5.88 -7.83 -11.82
CA VAL A 145 6.63 -9.08 -11.59
C VAL A 145 5.81 -10.32 -11.99
N TYR A 146 4.49 -10.28 -11.83
CA TYR A 146 3.56 -11.35 -12.20
C TYR A 146 2.69 -10.98 -13.41
N SER A 147 3.21 -10.13 -14.31
CA SER A 147 2.51 -9.71 -15.52
C SER A 147 2.11 -10.88 -16.43
N ASP A 148 2.83 -12.00 -16.40
CA ASP A 148 2.49 -13.25 -17.09
C ASP A 148 1.08 -13.79 -16.74
N ASP A 149 0.57 -13.47 -15.54
CA ASP A 149 -0.75 -13.90 -15.07
C ASP A 149 -1.88 -12.95 -15.48
N ILE A 150 -1.53 -11.78 -16.03
CA ILE A 150 -2.48 -10.74 -16.41
C ILE A 150 -2.68 -10.78 -17.94
N PRO A 151 -3.91 -10.92 -18.44
CA PRO A 151 -4.17 -10.92 -19.88
C PRO A 151 -3.82 -9.57 -20.53
N ASP A 152 -3.19 -9.61 -21.72
CA ASP A 152 -2.77 -8.43 -22.50
C ASP A 152 -3.86 -7.36 -22.68
N TYR A 153 -5.14 -7.74 -22.71
CA TYR A 153 -6.25 -6.81 -22.92
C TYR A 153 -6.54 -5.91 -21.71
N GLU A 154 -5.96 -6.17 -20.52
CA GLU A 154 -6.12 -5.31 -19.34
C GLU A 154 -5.41 -3.97 -19.49
N ASN A 155 -4.51 -3.83 -20.48
CA ASN A 155 -3.80 -2.60 -20.83
C ASN A 155 -3.14 -1.94 -19.60
N VAL A 156 -2.36 -2.72 -18.88
CA VAL A 156 -1.65 -2.31 -17.66
C VAL A 156 -0.43 -1.47 -18.02
N LEU A 157 -0.10 -0.51 -17.17
CA LEU A 157 1.16 0.22 -17.24
C LEU A 157 2.34 -0.77 -17.29
N ASN A 158 3.20 -0.64 -18.30
CA ASN A 158 4.48 -1.35 -18.35
C ASN A 158 5.45 -0.63 -17.40
N GLN A 159 5.58 -1.13 -16.17
CA GLN A 159 6.45 -0.51 -15.18
C GLN A 159 7.92 -0.69 -15.53
N SER A 160 8.30 -1.75 -16.27
CA SER A 160 9.67 -1.90 -16.77
C SER A 160 10.04 -0.73 -17.68
N GLU A 161 9.18 -0.40 -18.65
CA GLU A 161 9.40 0.76 -19.53
C GLU A 161 9.42 2.09 -18.76
N LEU A 162 8.58 2.23 -17.73
CA LEU A 162 8.61 3.42 -16.86
C LEU A 162 9.90 3.52 -16.06
N ILE A 163 10.37 2.41 -15.47
CA ILE A 163 11.60 2.38 -14.68
C ILE A 163 12.81 2.67 -15.59
N ASP A 164 12.86 2.07 -16.78
CA ASP A 164 13.88 2.36 -17.79
C ASP A 164 13.88 3.85 -18.17
N TYR A 165 12.68 4.41 -18.44
CA TYR A 165 12.52 5.82 -18.77
C TYR A 165 13.10 6.76 -17.69
N VAL A 166 12.86 6.43 -16.42
CA VAL A 166 13.35 7.17 -15.26
C VAL A 166 14.87 7.04 -15.17
N TYR A 167 15.39 5.81 -15.20
CA TYR A 167 16.81 5.54 -15.04
C TYR A 167 17.67 6.13 -16.17
N GLU A 168 17.18 6.13 -17.42
CA GLU A 168 17.86 6.79 -18.53
C GLU A 168 18.00 8.31 -18.36
N ARG A 169 17.07 8.96 -17.66
CA ARG A 169 17.05 10.43 -17.49
C ARG A 169 17.89 10.94 -16.33
N ILE A 170 18.07 10.11 -15.30
CA ILE A 170 18.92 10.43 -14.14
C ILE A 170 20.31 9.81 -14.24
N ASP A 171 20.61 9.16 -15.37
CA ASP A 171 21.93 8.56 -15.62
C ASP A 171 23.04 9.60 -15.54
N GLY A 172 24.07 9.30 -14.74
CA GLY A 172 25.19 10.20 -14.47
C GLY A 172 24.96 11.21 -13.35
N GLU A 173 23.73 11.36 -12.84
CA GLU A 173 23.39 12.24 -11.72
C GLU A 173 23.17 11.45 -10.43
N ALA A 174 22.47 10.31 -10.52
CA ALA A 174 22.23 9.40 -9.40
C ALA A 174 22.66 7.97 -9.74
N VAL A 175 22.88 7.15 -8.70
CA VAL A 175 23.09 5.72 -8.84
C VAL A 175 21.74 5.00 -8.88
N THR A 176 21.37 4.48 -10.04
CA THR A 176 20.13 3.71 -10.20
C THR A 176 20.29 2.29 -9.66
N VAL A 177 19.25 1.78 -9.00
CA VAL A 177 19.23 0.43 -8.43
C VAL A 177 18.09 -0.37 -9.07
N ASP A 178 18.42 -1.11 -10.13
CA ASP A 178 17.47 -2.01 -10.78
C ASP A 178 17.32 -3.31 -9.99
N VAL A 179 16.11 -3.52 -9.45
CA VAL A 179 15.74 -4.70 -8.65
C VAL A 179 14.81 -5.65 -9.40
N LEU A 180 14.30 -5.25 -10.57
CA LEU A 180 13.32 -6.05 -11.31
C LEU A 180 13.87 -7.44 -11.67
N PRO A 181 15.09 -7.59 -12.21
CA PRO A 181 15.63 -8.92 -12.54
C PRO A 181 15.73 -9.86 -11.33
N ALA A 182 16.14 -9.33 -10.18
CA ALA A 182 16.27 -10.11 -8.95
C ALA A 182 14.89 -10.55 -8.41
N LEU A 183 13.88 -9.68 -8.51
CA LEU A 183 12.52 -10.00 -8.11
C LEU A 183 11.86 -10.99 -9.08
N GLU A 184 12.11 -10.89 -10.39
CA GLU A 184 11.65 -11.87 -11.38
C GLU A 184 12.28 -13.25 -11.17
N GLU A 185 13.57 -13.31 -10.82
CA GLU A 185 14.24 -14.57 -10.46
C GLU A 185 13.63 -15.20 -9.19
N ALA A 186 13.20 -14.36 -8.24
CA ALA A 186 12.57 -14.78 -6.99
C ALA A 186 11.04 -14.94 -7.07
N LYS A 187 10.42 -14.91 -8.26
CA LYS A 187 8.95 -14.91 -8.40
C LYS A 187 8.24 -16.18 -7.91
N ASP A 188 8.97 -17.29 -7.80
CA ASP A 188 8.45 -18.53 -7.23
C ASP A 188 8.45 -18.53 -5.68
N ASP A 189 9.13 -17.56 -5.06
CA ASP A 189 9.12 -17.33 -3.62
C ASP A 189 7.98 -16.38 -3.20
N TYR A 190 7.70 -16.30 -1.89
CA TYR A 190 6.63 -15.46 -1.35
C TYR A 190 7.08 -13.99 -1.19
N ILE A 191 7.42 -13.34 -2.31
CA ILE A 191 8.02 -11.99 -2.34
C ILE A 191 7.00 -10.84 -2.35
N TYR A 192 5.72 -11.09 -2.68
CA TYR A 192 4.64 -10.11 -2.56
C TYR A 192 3.46 -10.68 -1.77
N TYR A 193 2.77 -9.82 -1.04
CA TYR A 193 1.51 -10.20 -0.41
C TYR A 193 0.46 -10.51 -1.48
N ARG A 194 -0.41 -11.48 -1.21
CA ARG A 194 -1.52 -11.90 -2.08
C ARG A 194 -2.69 -10.96 -2.00
N THR A 195 -2.89 -10.29 -0.87
CA THR A 195 -4.08 -9.48 -0.58
C THR A 195 -3.76 -8.04 -0.16
N ASP A 196 -2.48 -7.70 -0.13
CA ASP A 196 -1.96 -6.37 0.14
C ASP A 196 -1.10 -5.88 -1.04
N HIS A 197 -0.97 -4.58 -1.19
CA HIS A 197 -0.27 -3.97 -2.32
C HIS A 197 1.25 -3.92 -2.15
N HIS A 198 1.80 -4.22 -0.96
CA HIS A 198 3.24 -4.21 -0.71
C HIS A 198 3.92 -5.53 -1.06
N TRP A 199 5.24 -5.47 -1.25
CA TRP A 199 6.07 -6.66 -1.13
C TRP A 199 6.04 -7.24 0.30
N THR A 200 6.42 -8.50 0.45
CA THR A 200 6.70 -9.08 1.78
C THR A 200 8.10 -8.65 2.23
N PRO A 201 8.48 -8.83 3.50
CA PRO A 201 9.87 -8.67 3.94
C PRO A 201 10.85 -9.57 3.17
N GLN A 202 10.41 -10.71 2.62
CA GLN A 202 11.24 -11.53 1.75
C GLN A 202 11.52 -10.83 0.41
N GLY A 203 10.50 -10.23 -0.21
CA GLY A 203 10.69 -9.42 -1.43
C GLY A 203 11.55 -8.18 -1.18
N ALA A 204 11.29 -7.49 -0.06
CA ALA A 204 12.11 -6.38 0.39
C ALA A 204 13.57 -6.80 0.66
N TYR A 205 13.80 -8.01 1.19
CA TYR A 205 15.14 -8.56 1.38
C TYR A 205 15.86 -8.77 0.04
N VAL A 206 15.17 -9.30 -0.99
CA VAL A 206 15.74 -9.45 -2.35
C VAL A 206 16.21 -8.09 -2.87
N ALA A 207 15.34 -7.08 -2.86
CA ALA A 207 15.66 -5.71 -3.28
C ALA A 207 16.77 -5.09 -2.42
N TYR A 208 16.75 -5.32 -1.11
CA TYR A 208 17.79 -4.89 -0.17
C TYR A 208 19.17 -5.46 -0.56
N THR A 209 19.24 -6.71 -1.01
CA THR A 209 20.54 -7.29 -1.37
C THR A 209 21.17 -6.59 -2.58
N GLU A 210 20.36 -6.09 -3.52
CA GLU A 210 20.86 -5.35 -4.68
C GLU A 210 21.34 -3.95 -4.28
N ILE A 211 20.56 -3.20 -3.50
CA ILE A 211 20.99 -1.87 -3.03
C ILE A 211 22.22 -1.94 -2.13
N ALA A 212 22.33 -2.95 -1.26
CA ALA A 212 23.50 -3.17 -0.43
C ALA A 212 24.77 -3.33 -1.30
N LYS A 213 24.70 -4.15 -2.36
CA LYS A 213 25.82 -4.32 -3.31
C LYS A 213 26.17 -3.00 -4.00
N MET A 214 25.16 -2.24 -4.45
CA MET A 214 25.36 -0.95 -5.12
C MET A 214 26.00 0.10 -4.20
N MET A 215 25.64 0.10 -2.92
CA MET A 215 26.27 0.92 -1.88
C MET A 215 27.67 0.44 -1.48
N GLY A 216 28.16 -0.66 -2.06
CA GLY A 216 29.49 -1.20 -1.78
C GLY A 216 29.59 -1.95 -0.45
N VAL A 217 28.46 -2.35 0.15
CA VAL A 217 28.42 -3.17 1.36
C VAL A 217 28.02 -4.61 1.05
N VAL A 218 28.52 -5.55 1.85
CA VAL A 218 28.12 -6.95 1.72
C VAL A 218 26.75 -7.11 2.39
N PRO A 219 25.69 -7.54 1.70
CA PRO A 219 24.38 -7.71 2.31
C PRO A 219 24.45 -8.70 3.48
N ALA A 220 23.69 -8.42 4.54
CA ALA A 220 23.52 -9.35 5.64
C ALA A 220 22.81 -10.61 5.12
N GLY A 221 23.42 -11.79 5.31
CA GLY A 221 22.80 -13.05 4.93
C GLY A 221 21.59 -13.38 5.81
N LEU A 222 20.67 -14.21 5.31
CA LEU A 222 19.45 -14.61 6.03
C LEU A 222 19.73 -15.22 7.41
N GLU A 223 20.91 -15.84 7.60
CA GLU A 223 21.35 -16.37 8.89
C GLU A 223 21.55 -15.32 9.99
N ARG A 224 21.61 -14.03 9.63
CA ARG A 224 21.66 -12.90 10.59
C ARG A 224 20.28 -12.52 11.14
N PHE A 225 19.22 -13.17 10.67
CA PHE A 225 17.85 -12.83 11.07
C PHE A 225 17.15 -14.04 11.70
N ASP A 226 16.59 -13.80 12.89
CA ASP A 226 15.57 -14.67 13.46
C ASP A 226 14.22 -14.31 12.83
N ILE A 227 13.72 -15.18 11.96
CA ILE A 227 12.45 -14.97 11.25
C ILE A 227 11.30 -15.42 12.16
N MET A 228 10.42 -14.48 12.52
CA MET A 228 9.21 -14.74 13.30
C MET A 228 7.96 -14.60 12.44
N HIS A 229 7.22 -15.69 12.27
CA HIS A 229 5.88 -15.67 11.67
C HIS A 229 4.86 -15.07 12.64
N ALA A 230 4.68 -13.75 12.57
CA ALA A 230 3.92 -12.97 13.54
C ALA A 230 2.39 -13.11 13.36
N SER A 231 1.93 -13.34 12.14
CA SER A 231 0.51 -13.62 11.84
C SER A 231 0.36 -14.47 10.58
N HIS A 232 -0.68 -15.31 10.54
CA HIS A 232 -1.11 -16.06 9.34
C HIS A 232 -2.50 -15.61 8.84
N ALA A 233 -2.96 -14.44 9.29
CA ALA A 233 -4.32 -13.96 9.07
C ALA A 233 -4.32 -12.47 8.71
N PHE A 234 -3.54 -12.10 7.69
CA PHE A 234 -3.55 -10.76 7.14
C PHE A 234 -4.37 -10.69 5.85
N TYR A 235 -5.37 -9.82 5.85
CA TYR A 235 -6.09 -9.43 4.64
C TYR A 235 -5.83 -7.95 4.42
N GLY A 236 -5.03 -7.63 3.41
CA GLY A 236 -4.52 -6.28 3.16
C GLY A 236 -5.50 -5.33 2.46
N THR A 237 -4.94 -4.23 1.95
CA THR A 237 -5.71 -3.17 1.31
C THR A 237 -6.41 -3.61 0.02
N LEU A 238 -5.83 -4.55 -0.74
CA LEU A 238 -6.44 -5.08 -1.96
C LEU A 238 -7.67 -5.94 -1.63
N HIS A 239 -7.62 -6.68 -0.52
CA HIS A 239 -8.82 -7.34 0.01
C HIS A 239 -9.88 -6.32 0.42
N SER A 240 -9.51 -5.23 1.11
CA SER A 240 -10.48 -4.18 1.45
C SER A 240 -11.16 -3.54 0.23
N LYS A 241 -10.46 -3.44 -0.91
CA LYS A 241 -11.02 -2.92 -2.17
C LYS A 241 -12.01 -3.88 -2.85
N THR A 242 -11.87 -5.19 -2.65
CA THR A 242 -12.62 -6.21 -3.39
C THR A 242 -13.62 -6.99 -2.54
N LEU A 243 -13.31 -7.13 -1.25
CA LEU A 243 -13.94 -8.04 -0.28
C LEU A 243 -14.05 -9.47 -0.80
N TYR A 244 -13.10 -9.92 -1.63
CA TYR A 244 -13.07 -11.28 -2.15
C TYR A 244 -12.37 -12.23 -1.19
N ASP A 245 -13.12 -13.17 -0.60
CA ASP A 245 -12.61 -14.10 0.42
C ASP A 245 -12.03 -15.40 -0.16
N GLY A 246 -11.94 -15.52 -1.49
CA GLY A 246 -11.42 -16.72 -2.15
C GLY A 246 -9.90 -16.77 -2.29
N THR A 247 -9.19 -15.75 -1.79
CA THR A 247 -7.72 -15.69 -1.75
C THR A 247 -7.21 -16.06 -0.35
N GLU A 248 -6.12 -16.82 -0.29
CA GLU A 248 -5.49 -17.19 0.98
C GLU A 248 -4.99 -15.94 1.73
N PRO A 249 -5.20 -15.83 3.05
CA PRO A 249 -4.67 -14.71 3.82
C PRO A 249 -3.14 -14.70 3.81
N ASP A 250 -2.60 -13.51 3.97
CA ASP A 250 -1.16 -13.27 4.01
C ASP A 250 -0.53 -13.61 5.36
N VAL A 251 0.76 -13.92 5.30
CA VAL A 251 1.61 -14.18 6.46
C VAL A 251 2.51 -12.97 6.71
N VAL A 252 2.45 -12.42 7.92
CA VAL A 252 3.29 -11.29 8.34
C VAL A 252 4.50 -11.83 9.07
N ASP A 253 5.70 -11.55 8.54
CA ASP A 253 6.97 -12.04 9.07
C ASP A 253 7.83 -10.90 9.59
N PHE A 254 8.51 -11.10 10.72
CA PHE A 254 9.53 -10.17 11.20
C PHE A 254 10.91 -10.77 11.01
N TYR A 255 11.84 -10.01 10.43
CA TYR A 255 13.23 -10.41 10.22
C TYR A 255 14.07 -9.72 11.29
N ILE A 256 14.16 -10.34 12.47
CA ILE A 256 14.76 -9.71 13.64
C ILE A 256 16.26 -9.96 13.61
N SER A 257 17.07 -8.90 13.56
CA SER A 257 18.52 -9.04 13.60
C SER A 257 18.97 -9.76 14.88
N ASN A 258 19.86 -10.74 14.73
CA ASN A 258 20.51 -11.42 15.85
C ASN A 258 21.92 -10.87 16.15
N ASP A 259 22.43 -9.95 15.33
CA ASP A 259 23.76 -9.32 15.46
C ASP A 259 23.65 -7.82 15.82
N ARG A 260 22.56 -7.16 15.44
CA ARG A 260 22.34 -5.72 15.67
C ARG A 260 21.21 -5.45 16.65
N SER A 261 21.38 -4.36 17.40
CA SER A 261 20.31 -3.76 18.19
C SER A 261 19.78 -2.57 17.43
N ILE A 262 18.54 -2.66 16.93
CA ILE A 262 17.88 -1.61 16.15
C ILE A 262 16.73 -1.03 16.98
N THR A 263 16.73 0.30 17.14
CA THR A 263 15.69 1.04 17.87
C THR A 263 15.04 2.06 16.95
N LEU A 264 13.73 2.00 16.82
CA LEU A 264 12.90 2.97 16.12
C LEU A 264 12.56 4.15 17.03
N THR A 265 12.63 5.35 16.48
CA THR A 265 12.01 6.57 17.00
C THR A 265 10.99 7.08 15.97
N ALA A 266 9.72 7.20 16.37
CA ALA A 266 8.63 7.66 15.51
C ALA A 266 7.66 8.55 16.33
N GLY A 267 7.83 9.87 16.23
CA GLY A 267 7.15 10.81 17.12
C GLY A 267 7.55 10.56 18.59
N GLU A 268 6.57 10.34 19.47
CA GLU A 268 6.82 10.01 20.87
C GLU A 268 7.18 8.52 21.11
N TYR A 269 7.01 7.66 20.10
CA TYR A 269 7.33 6.24 20.23
C TYR A 269 8.83 6.00 20.11
N VAL A 270 9.40 5.28 21.09
CA VAL A 270 10.77 4.77 21.05
C VAL A 270 10.75 3.28 21.40
N GLY A 271 11.23 2.42 20.52
CA GLY A 271 11.16 0.98 20.73
C GLY A 271 11.57 0.13 19.54
N SER A 272 10.94 -1.04 19.42
CA SER A 272 11.19 -1.96 18.31
C SER A 272 10.65 -1.38 16.99
N PRO A 273 11.35 -1.56 15.85
CA PRO A 273 10.77 -1.28 14.54
C PRO A 273 9.57 -2.18 14.22
N TYR A 274 9.48 -3.34 14.88
CA TYR A 274 8.35 -4.27 14.78
C TYR A 274 7.30 -4.00 15.86
N ARG A 275 6.18 -3.40 15.45
CA ARG A 275 5.07 -2.92 16.28
C ARG A 275 4.00 -4.00 16.46
N THR A 276 4.22 -4.91 17.42
CA THR A 276 3.36 -6.07 17.67
C THR A 276 1.91 -5.76 18.03
N GLU A 277 1.62 -4.55 18.53
CA GLU A 277 0.26 -4.12 18.86
C GLU A 277 -0.68 -4.10 17.62
N TYR A 278 -0.12 -3.88 16.43
CA TYR A 278 -0.88 -3.90 15.17
C TYR A 278 -1.15 -5.31 14.64
N LEU A 279 -0.69 -6.37 15.32
CA LEU A 279 -1.10 -7.74 14.97
C LEU A 279 -2.60 -7.99 15.21
N GLN A 280 -3.24 -7.14 16.01
CA GLN A 280 -4.69 -7.21 16.26
C GLN A 280 -5.49 -6.26 15.35
N SER A 281 -4.85 -5.37 14.58
CA SER A 281 -5.55 -4.50 13.63
C SER A 281 -5.85 -5.22 12.31
N LYS A 282 -6.79 -4.63 11.56
CA LYS A 282 -7.08 -5.03 10.18
C LYS A 282 -5.85 -4.80 9.31
N ASP A 283 -5.31 -3.58 9.35
CA ASP A 283 -4.04 -3.23 8.72
C ASP A 283 -2.89 -3.71 9.60
N LYS A 284 -2.31 -4.86 9.23
CA LYS A 284 -1.14 -5.45 9.91
C LYS A 284 0.17 -4.98 9.29
N TYR A 285 0.15 -4.25 8.16
CA TYR A 285 1.36 -3.66 7.60
C TYR A 285 1.93 -2.58 8.52
N LEU A 286 1.09 -1.96 9.34
CA LEU A 286 1.48 -1.10 10.47
C LEU A 286 2.41 -1.77 11.48
N CYS A 287 2.57 -3.11 11.45
CA CYS A 287 3.62 -3.76 12.24
C CYS A 287 5.03 -3.32 11.83
N TYR A 288 5.24 -2.81 10.62
CA TYR A 288 6.50 -2.21 10.19
C TYR A 288 6.46 -0.71 10.45
N LEU A 289 7.18 -0.27 11.49
CA LEU A 289 7.36 1.14 11.90
C LEU A 289 6.13 1.84 12.50
N GLY A 290 4.93 1.32 12.29
CA GLY A 290 3.69 1.92 12.80
C GLY A 290 3.00 2.82 11.75
N PRO A 291 2.16 3.76 12.20
CA PRO A 291 1.49 4.72 11.32
C PRO A 291 2.49 5.60 10.59
N ASN A 292 2.09 6.12 9.44
CA ASN A 292 2.92 7.05 8.67
C ASN A 292 3.19 8.33 9.48
N MET A 293 4.44 8.77 9.44
CA MET A 293 4.96 9.97 10.10
C MET A 293 5.79 10.78 9.09
N PRO A 294 5.95 12.10 9.28
CA PRO A 294 6.80 12.92 8.42
C PRO A 294 8.25 12.39 8.36
N ILE A 295 8.77 11.99 9.52
CA ILE A 295 10.07 11.35 9.69
C ILE A 295 9.99 10.20 10.70
N VAL A 296 10.75 9.13 10.44
CA VAL A 296 11.07 8.08 11.40
C VAL A 296 12.57 7.79 11.37
N SER A 297 13.15 7.44 12.52
CA SER A 297 14.59 7.21 12.65
C SER A 297 14.87 5.83 13.23
N LEU A 298 15.74 5.05 12.61
CA LEU A 298 16.23 3.78 13.13
C LEU A 298 17.70 3.96 13.55
N SER A 299 17.96 3.85 14.85
CA SER A 299 19.32 3.83 15.39
C SER A 299 19.80 2.39 15.58
N SER A 300 21.02 2.12 15.11
CA SER A 300 21.65 0.81 15.17
C SER A 300 23.04 0.88 15.77
N ASN A 301 23.53 -0.22 16.34
CA ASN A 301 24.93 -0.37 16.73
C ASN A 301 25.86 -0.76 15.56
N ALA A 302 25.42 -0.57 14.31
CA ALA A 302 26.26 -0.62 13.13
C ALA A 302 27.27 0.56 13.07
N PHE A 303 28.22 0.52 12.14
CA PHE A 303 29.32 1.49 12.10
C PHE A 303 28.98 2.72 11.26
N GLY A 304 29.04 3.89 11.91
CA GLY A 304 29.57 5.16 11.38
C GLY A 304 28.74 5.95 10.36
N MET A 305 28.10 5.29 9.39
CA MET A 305 27.39 6.00 8.33
C MET A 305 25.95 6.31 8.72
N LYS A 306 25.44 7.46 8.26
CA LYS A 306 24.02 7.84 8.31
C LYS A 306 23.41 7.78 6.91
N LEU A 307 22.22 7.20 6.81
CA LEU A 307 21.44 7.09 5.59
C LEU A 307 20.17 7.92 5.71
N LEU A 308 19.92 8.78 4.72
CA LEU A 308 18.61 9.39 4.49
C LEU A 308 17.83 8.55 3.48
N VAL A 309 16.57 8.24 3.77
CA VAL A 309 15.65 7.54 2.88
C VAL A 309 14.44 8.42 2.59
N ILE A 310 14.28 8.87 1.35
CA ILE A 310 13.09 9.57 0.87
C ILE A 310 12.16 8.52 0.28
N LYS A 311 10.99 8.30 0.89
CA LYS A 311 10.23 7.06 0.66
C LYS A 311 8.72 7.17 0.60
N ASP A 312 8.12 6.12 0.05
CA ASP A 312 6.75 5.71 0.33
C ASP A 312 6.68 4.50 1.30
N SER A 313 5.49 3.90 1.46
CA SER A 313 5.30 2.79 2.40
C SER A 313 6.03 1.49 2.03
N TYR A 314 6.54 1.30 0.81
CA TYR A 314 7.32 0.11 0.44
C TYR A 314 8.63 0.03 1.23
N ALA A 315 9.25 1.16 1.56
CA ALA A 315 10.51 1.15 2.32
C ALA A 315 10.34 0.60 3.75
N ASN A 316 9.14 0.65 4.33
CA ASN A 316 8.92 0.43 5.76
C ASN A 316 9.48 -0.91 6.27
N CYS A 317 9.23 -2.01 5.57
CA CYS A 317 9.75 -3.33 5.96
C CYS A 317 11.21 -3.56 5.53
N MET A 318 11.78 -2.69 4.69
CA MET A 318 13.19 -2.74 4.28
C MET A 318 14.12 -2.01 5.25
N LEU A 319 13.66 -0.96 5.93
CA LEU A 319 14.53 -0.13 6.80
C LEU A 319 15.29 -0.93 7.88
N PRO A 320 14.73 -1.98 8.52
CA PRO A 320 15.49 -2.82 9.42
C PRO A 320 16.69 -3.51 8.77
N PHE A 321 16.60 -3.90 7.49
CA PHE A 321 17.73 -4.49 6.77
C PHE A 321 18.84 -3.47 6.46
N LEU A 322 18.46 -2.25 6.08
CA LEU A 322 19.41 -1.15 5.89
C LEU A 322 20.14 -0.81 7.20
N SER A 323 19.42 -0.88 8.32
CA SER A 323 19.96 -0.66 9.67
C SER A 323 21.00 -1.71 10.12
N GLU A 324 21.24 -2.76 9.34
CA GLU A 324 22.39 -3.66 9.54
C GLU A 324 23.74 -2.99 9.26
N HIS A 325 23.73 -1.98 8.39
CA HIS A 325 24.92 -1.34 7.83
C HIS A 325 25.11 0.09 8.30
N PHE A 326 24.01 0.82 8.50
CA PHE A 326 24.04 2.23 8.89
C PHE A 326 23.76 2.40 10.38
N SER A 327 24.52 3.30 11.02
CA SER A 327 24.35 3.63 12.44
C SER A 327 23.06 4.44 12.71
N SER A 328 22.62 5.20 11.71
CA SER A 328 21.32 5.88 11.67
C SER A 328 20.71 5.71 10.28
N VAL A 329 19.42 5.38 10.23
CA VAL A 329 18.60 5.42 9.02
C VAL A 329 17.41 6.33 9.32
N ASP A 330 17.42 7.52 8.74
CA ASP A 330 16.28 8.43 8.82
C ASP A 330 15.46 8.29 7.55
N ALA A 331 14.15 8.09 7.69
CA ALA A 331 13.24 7.94 6.58
C ALA A 331 12.16 9.01 6.62
N ILE A 332 12.10 9.82 5.56
CA ILE A 332 11.14 10.90 5.40
C ILE A 332 10.05 10.52 4.39
N ASP A 333 8.82 10.96 4.66
CA ASP A 333 7.66 10.73 3.78
C ASP A 333 7.05 12.07 3.36
N LEU A 334 7.33 12.48 2.12
CA LEU A 334 7.00 13.83 1.63
C LEU A 334 5.50 14.14 1.69
N ARG A 335 4.63 13.12 1.71
CA ARG A 335 3.17 13.27 1.81
C ARG A 335 2.72 13.85 3.15
N TYR A 336 3.54 13.70 4.19
CA TYR A 336 3.20 14.08 5.57
C TYR A 336 3.96 15.31 6.06
N MET A 337 4.72 15.98 5.20
CA MET A 337 5.43 17.22 5.51
C MET A 337 4.95 18.38 4.64
N THR A 338 5.04 19.58 5.21
CA THR A 338 4.87 20.83 4.45
C THR A 338 6.20 21.23 3.83
N ASP A 339 7.26 21.20 4.64
CA ASP A 339 8.62 21.58 4.27
C ASP A 339 9.58 20.50 4.80
N PRO A 340 10.38 19.83 3.95
CA PRO A 340 11.35 18.83 4.41
C PRO A 340 12.52 19.44 5.19
N ASP A 341 12.85 20.71 4.97
CA ASP A 341 13.95 21.42 5.64
C ASP A 341 13.73 21.54 7.17
N ASP A 342 12.46 21.48 7.61
CA ASP A 342 12.10 21.42 9.04
C ASP A 342 12.55 20.12 9.74
N TYR A 343 12.94 19.09 8.98
CA TYR A 343 13.16 17.73 9.49
C TYR A 343 14.57 17.20 9.27
N ILE A 344 15.28 17.67 8.24
CA ILE A 344 16.56 17.11 7.82
C ILE A 344 17.56 18.22 7.46
N GLU A 345 18.83 17.96 7.74
CA GLU A 345 19.98 18.73 7.25
C GLU A 345 20.78 17.79 6.33
N LEU A 346 20.84 18.05 5.02
CA LEU A 346 21.39 17.09 4.04
C LEU A 346 22.85 16.73 4.28
N ASP A 347 23.65 17.68 4.79
CA ASP A 347 25.07 17.52 5.09
C ASP A 347 25.36 16.57 6.27
N GLU A 348 24.34 16.23 7.08
CA GLU A 348 24.48 15.22 8.12
C GLU A 348 24.53 13.78 7.59
N TYR A 349 24.13 13.54 6.34
CA TYR A 349 23.97 12.21 5.77
C TYR A 349 25.15 11.81 4.87
N ASP A 350 25.59 10.56 5.00
CA ASP A 350 26.68 10.01 4.17
C ASP A 350 26.17 9.40 2.86
N VAL A 351 24.87 9.05 2.82
CA VAL A 351 24.19 8.44 1.67
C VAL A 351 22.73 8.87 1.67
N VAL A 352 22.19 9.11 0.47
CA VAL A 352 20.75 9.36 0.26
C VAL A 352 20.16 8.26 -0.62
N LEU A 353 18.98 7.78 -0.26
CA LEU A 353 18.21 6.80 -1.02
C LEU A 353 16.81 7.33 -1.28
N ILE A 354 16.42 7.42 -2.54
CA ILE A 354 15.02 7.59 -2.95
C ILE A 354 14.43 6.20 -3.23
N LEU A 355 13.43 5.78 -2.45
CA LEU A 355 12.78 4.48 -2.56
C LEU A 355 11.28 4.64 -2.68
N TYR A 356 10.76 4.40 -3.89
CA TYR A 356 9.34 4.43 -4.19
C TYR A 356 8.96 3.19 -4.98
N ASN A 357 7.71 2.72 -4.84
CA ASN A 357 7.20 1.78 -5.84
C ASN A 357 6.81 2.52 -7.14
N ALA A 358 6.77 1.80 -8.26
CA ALA A 358 6.52 2.37 -9.58
C ALA A 358 5.16 3.08 -9.68
N ASP A 359 4.12 2.52 -9.08
CA ASP A 359 2.75 3.09 -9.15
C ASP A 359 2.69 4.43 -8.39
N ASN A 360 3.21 4.46 -7.17
CA ASN A 360 3.29 5.66 -6.35
C ASN A 360 4.22 6.71 -6.97
N PHE A 361 5.39 6.31 -7.45
CA PHE A 361 6.32 7.22 -8.12
C PHE A 361 5.66 7.90 -9.32
N SER A 362 4.96 7.12 -10.15
CA SER A 362 4.25 7.64 -11.31
C SER A 362 3.12 8.60 -10.93
N ALA A 363 2.58 8.47 -9.70
CA ALA A 363 1.39 9.15 -9.19
C ALA A 363 1.67 10.32 -8.24
N ASP A 364 2.87 10.40 -7.64
CA ASP A 364 3.17 11.32 -6.55
C ASP A 364 3.19 12.77 -7.04
N THR A 365 2.67 13.66 -6.20
CA THR A 365 2.65 15.11 -6.41
C THR A 365 3.35 15.85 -5.28
N ASN A 366 4.19 15.18 -4.48
CA ASN A 366 4.90 15.74 -3.33
C ASN A 366 6.43 15.75 -3.52
N LEU A 367 6.95 15.19 -4.62
CA LEU A 367 8.38 15.26 -4.93
C LEU A 367 8.84 16.70 -5.22
N ASP A 368 7.91 17.59 -5.61
CA ASP A 368 8.16 19.03 -5.76
C ASP A 368 8.66 19.70 -4.47
N LYS A 369 8.41 19.09 -3.31
CA LYS A 369 8.92 19.55 -2.02
C LYS A 369 10.43 19.34 -1.86
N LEU A 370 11.08 18.52 -2.68
CA LEU A 370 12.54 18.40 -2.69
C LEU A 370 13.20 19.75 -3.01
N MET A 371 12.53 20.59 -3.81
CA MET A 371 12.97 21.95 -4.15
C MET A 371 12.97 22.93 -2.96
N LEU A 372 12.44 22.51 -1.79
CA LEU A 372 12.42 23.31 -0.56
C LEU A 372 13.59 22.98 0.38
N ILE A 373 14.35 21.91 0.09
CA ILE A 373 15.53 21.56 0.89
C ILE A 373 16.66 22.51 0.51
N ASP A 374 17.07 23.36 1.44
CA ASP A 374 18.18 24.28 1.23
C ASP A 374 19.50 23.62 1.68
N ASN A 375 20.60 24.01 1.04
CA ASN A 375 21.95 23.64 1.48
C ASN A 375 22.69 24.95 1.82
N ASP A 376 22.55 25.38 3.08
CA ASP A 376 23.00 26.70 3.61
C ASP A 376 24.52 26.79 3.85
#